data_AF-A0A9Q1CJL7-F1
#
_entry.id   AF-A0A9Q1CJL7-F1
#
_cell.length_a   1.000
_cell.length_b   1.000
_cell.length_c   1.000
_cell.angle_alpha   90.00
_cell.angle_beta   90.00
_cell.angle_gamma   90.00
#
_symmetry.space_group_name_H-M   'P 1'
#
loop_
_entity.id
_entity.type
_entity.pdbx_description
1 polymer ?
#
loop_
_entity_poly.entity_id
_entity_poly.type
_entity_poly.pdbx_seq_one_letter_code
_entity_poly.pdbx_strand_id
1 'polypeptide(L)'
;MVSDNQGAYPLAFSELVIYIVESKSNSGGPTVFRLAELVNLYRQRLEQLGVDAPDVNSTRLKDKLLAELPELQAHKQGRDVLLAFQEDIGVALSQSSDYSEAMILAKAAKILRRHMLDHKSTFDGTFHERCIEEAIPRSLLQFVGMVEHGADIKSQFRFGAPKTDLAIVQLLLYNCFARYKEGKTTHRHSKDRETPFPVYMGMYVFAKTRKKSLVELLHEHGISVSYDRVLEISAQL
;
A
#
# COMPACT_ATOMS: atom_id res chain seq x y z
N MET A 1 -9.55 36.69 49.94
CA MET A 1 -10.25 35.43 49.62
C MET A 1 -9.18 34.43 49.22
N VAL A 2 -8.90 33.46 50.09
CA VAL A 2 -7.96 32.37 49.80
C VAL A 2 -8.75 31.40 48.92
N SER A 3 -8.49 31.40 47.63
CA SER A 3 -9.13 30.50 46.67
C SER A 3 -8.77 29.06 47.00
N ASP A 4 -9.82 28.25 47.18
CA ASP A 4 -9.81 26.84 47.56
C ASP A 4 -9.28 25.95 46.41
N ASN A 5 -8.05 26.20 45.98
CA ASN A 5 -7.44 25.60 44.79
C ASN A 5 -6.99 24.14 45.01
N GLN A 6 -7.13 23.63 46.24
CA GLN A 6 -6.66 22.30 46.64
C GLN A 6 -7.64 21.18 46.24
N GLY A 7 -8.94 21.49 46.10
CA GLY A 7 -9.97 20.54 45.65
C GLY A 7 -10.03 20.31 44.13
N ALA A 8 -9.51 21.24 43.32
CA ALA A 8 -9.60 21.19 41.87
C ALA A 8 -8.79 20.03 41.25
N TYR A 9 -7.60 19.75 41.79
CA TYR A 9 -6.70 18.71 41.26
C TYR A 9 -7.24 17.28 41.44
N PRO A 10 -7.73 16.87 42.63
CA PRO A 10 -8.41 15.59 42.79
C PRO A 10 -9.65 15.46 41.90
N LEU A 11 -10.48 16.52 41.82
CA LEU A 11 -11.72 16.50 41.04
C LEU A 11 -11.45 16.32 39.54
N ALA A 12 -10.60 17.17 38.94
CA ALA A 12 -10.24 17.06 37.53
C ALA A 12 -9.61 15.70 37.21
N PHE A 13 -8.89 15.11 38.17
CA PHE A 13 -8.24 13.82 37.95
C PHE A 13 -9.26 12.68 38.00
N SER A 14 -10.21 12.70 38.94
CA SER A 14 -11.31 11.72 38.96
C SER A 14 -12.16 11.78 37.70
N GLU A 15 -12.45 12.97 37.19
CA GLU A 15 -13.22 13.12 35.94
C GLU A 15 -12.44 12.62 34.72
N LEU A 16 -11.12 12.83 34.68
CA LEU A 16 -10.26 12.26 33.62
C LEU A 16 -10.26 10.73 33.66
N VAL A 17 -10.20 10.12 34.86
CA VAL A 17 -10.27 8.67 35.02
C VAL A 17 -11.63 8.15 34.54
N ILE A 18 -12.73 8.80 34.93
CA ILE A 18 -14.08 8.46 34.48
C ILE A 18 -14.17 8.53 32.95
N TYR A 19 -13.67 9.60 32.33
CA TYR A 19 -13.63 9.75 30.88
C TYR A 19 -12.91 8.58 30.18
N ILE A 20 -11.75 8.15 30.70
CA ILE A 20 -10.99 7.04 30.12
C ILE A 20 -11.78 5.72 30.21
N VAL A 21 -12.42 5.47 31.35
CA VAL A 21 -13.22 4.25 31.58
C VAL A 21 -14.50 4.25 30.74
N GLU A 22 -15.24 5.36 30.70
CA GLU A 22 -16.46 5.48 29.91
C GLU A 22 -16.18 5.43 28.40
N SER A 23 -15.06 5.99 27.96
CA SER A 23 -14.65 5.90 26.56
C SER A 23 -14.50 4.45 26.11
N LYS A 24 -13.94 3.58 26.97
CA LYS A 24 -13.84 2.13 26.74
C LYS A 24 -15.20 1.45 26.66
N SER A 25 -16.12 1.78 27.57
CA SER A 25 -17.46 1.17 27.60
C SER A 25 -18.37 1.62 26.44
N ASN A 26 -18.17 2.83 25.94
CA ASN A 26 -18.98 3.42 24.88
C ASN A 26 -18.42 3.17 23.47
N SER A 27 -17.13 2.88 23.36
CA SER A 27 -16.53 2.49 22.09
C SER A 27 -16.93 1.05 21.74
N GLY A 28 -17.54 0.85 20.57
CA GLY A 28 -17.78 -0.50 20.01
C GLY A 28 -16.51 -1.24 19.56
N GLY A 29 -15.33 -0.86 20.07
CA GLY A 29 -14.02 -1.31 19.65
C GLY A 29 -12.91 -0.85 20.61
N PRO A 30 -11.63 -1.19 20.34
CA PRO A 30 -10.52 -0.90 21.25
C PRO A 30 -10.23 0.60 21.34
N THR A 31 -9.93 1.09 22.55
CA THR A 31 -9.64 2.52 22.75
C THR A 31 -8.15 2.77 22.99
N VAL A 32 -7.57 3.72 22.23
CA VAL A 32 -6.18 4.16 22.40
C VAL A 32 -6.16 5.66 22.63
N PHE A 33 -5.50 6.09 23.71
CA PHE A 33 -5.38 7.49 24.10
C PHE A 33 -3.95 7.99 23.89
N ARG A 34 -3.78 9.21 23.39
CA ARG A 34 -2.47 9.87 23.41
C ARG A 34 -2.27 10.58 24.74
N LEU A 35 -1.12 10.38 25.38
CA LEU A 35 -0.81 11.06 26.65
C LEU A 35 -0.88 12.59 26.51
N ALA A 36 -0.44 13.14 25.37
CA ALA A 36 -0.50 14.58 25.11
C ALA A 36 -1.94 15.11 25.13
N GLU A 37 -2.91 14.34 24.63
CA GLU A 37 -4.32 14.71 24.61
C GLU A 37 -4.91 14.65 26.02
N LEU A 38 -4.61 13.58 26.78
CA LEU A 38 -5.03 13.48 28.18
C LEU A 38 -4.44 14.60 29.05
N VAL A 39 -3.18 14.98 28.82
CA VAL A 39 -2.53 16.12 29.48
C VAL A 39 -3.26 17.42 29.16
N ASN A 40 -3.65 17.62 27.90
CA ASN A 40 -4.38 18.82 27.49
C ASN A 40 -5.79 18.85 28.09
N LEU A 41 -6.52 17.73 28.07
CA LEU A 41 -7.83 17.60 28.72
C LEU A 41 -7.75 17.91 30.21
N TYR A 42 -6.75 17.35 30.89
CA TYR A 42 -6.52 17.60 32.31
C TYR A 42 -6.22 19.08 32.59
N ARG A 43 -5.33 19.70 31.80
CA ARG A 43 -4.99 21.13 31.92
C ARG A 43 -6.24 22.00 31.72
N GLN A 44 -6.99 21.79 30.65
CA GLN A 44 -8.21 22.53 30.36
C GLN A 44 -9.24 22.41 31.47
N ARG A 45 -9.36 21.22 32.07
CA ARG A 45 -10.29 21.02 33.18
C ARG A 45 -9.85 21.75 34.45
N LEU A 46 -8.54 21.78 34.75
CA LEU A 46 -8.00 22.56 35.87
C LEU A 46 -8.26 24.07 35.68
N GLU A 47 -8.08 24.59 34.46
CA GLU A 47 -8.38 25.99 34.13
C GLU A 47 -9.86 26.32 34.38
N GLN A 48 -10.77 25.43 33.97
CA GLN A 48 -12.22 25.59 34.22
C GLN A 48 -12.59 25.55 35.71
N LEU A 49 -11.82 24.85 36.53
CA LEU A 49 -12.00 24.77 37.98
C LEU A 49 -11.32 25.94 38.74
N GLY A 50 -10.75 26.91 38.03
CA GLY A 50 -10.16 28.11 38.59
C GLY A 50 -8.66 28.04 38.87
N VAL A 51 -7.95 27.04 38.32
CA VAL A 51 -6.48 26.96 38.39
C VAL A 51 -5.87 27.77 37.24
N ASP A 52 -5.35 28.94 37.54
CA ASP A 52 -4.63 29.76 36.55
C ASP A 52 -3.32 29.09 36.10
N ALA A 53 -3.14 28.95 34.78
CA ALA A 53 -1.95 28.40 34.13
C ALA A 53 -1.41 27.08 34.76
N PRO A 54 -2.16 25.96 34.69
CA PRO A 54 -1.79 24.73 35.37
C PRO A 54 -0.51 24.11 34.79
N ASP A 55 0.51 23.94 35.63
CA ASP A 55 1.73 23.22 35.29
C ASP A 55 1.52 21.70 35.39
N VAL A 56 1.08 21.10 34.28
CA VAL A 56 0.83 19.66 34.18
C VAL A 56 2.08 18.94 33.67
N ASN A 57 2.74 18.20 34.56
CA ASN A 57 3.81 17.28 34.19
C ASN A 57 3.24 15.99 33.59
N SER A 58 3.53 15.73 32.31
CA SER A 58 3.02 14.56 31.59
C SER A 58 3.45 13.22 32.19
N THR A 59 4.70 13.10 32.65
CA THR A 59 5.21 11.86 33.26
C THR A 59 4.48 11.55 34.55
N ARG A 60 4.32 12.56 35.42
CA ARG A 60 3.60 12.41 36.70
C ARG A 60 2.13 12.07 36.49
N LEU A 61 1.47 12.71 35.53
CA LEU A 61 0.07 12.39 35.21
C LEU A 61 -0.07 10.95 34.70
N LYS A 62 0.82 10.53 33.79
CA LYS A 62 0.86 9.16 33.28
C LYS A 62 1.06 8.14 34.42
N ASP A 63 2.06 8.34 35.28
CA ASP A 63 2.32 7.41 36.38
C ASP A 63 1.13 7.33 37.36
N LYS A 64 0.43 8.45 37.60
CA LYS A 64 -0.78 8.48 38.43
C LYS A 64 -1.96 7.75 37.78
N LEU A 65 -2.15 7.91 36.47
CA LEU A 65 -3.18 7.17 35.72
C LEU A 65 -2.93 5.66 35.76
N LEU A 66 -1.68 5.22 35.58
CA LEU A 66 -1.32 3.80 35.63
C LEU A 66 -1.47 3.20 37.04
N ALA A 67 -1.31 4.00 38.09
CA ALA A 67 -1.52 3.55 39.46
C ALA A 67 -3.02 3.35 39.79
N GLU A 68 -3.89 4.22 39.28
CA GLU A 68 -5.35 4.14 39.51
C GLU A 68 -6.07 3.18 38.56
N LEU A 69 -5.52 2.95 37.37
CA LEU A 69 -6.05 2.04 36.36
C LEU A 69 -5.03 0.94 36.06
N PRO A 70 -4.97 -0.14 36.85
CA PRO A 70 -3.97 -1.20 36.68
C PRO A 70 -4.04 -1.93 35.33
N GLU A 71 -5.21 -1.93 34.69
CA GLU A 71 -5.42 -2.53 33.36
C GLU A 71 -4.92 -1.64 32.21
N LEU A 72 -4.59 -0.38 32.48
CA LEU A 72 -4.09 0.57 31.51
C LEU A 72 -2.57 0.40 31.35
N GLN A 73 -2.09 0.35 30.12
CA GLN A 73 -0.66 0.26 29.82
C GLN A 73 -0.20 1.43 28.97
N ALA A 74 1.02 1.91 29.23
CA ALA A 74 1.65 2.94 28.43
C ALA A 74 2.69 2.35 27.47
N HIS A 75 2.59 2.70 26.19
CA HIS A 75 3.47 2.26 25.11
C HIS A 75 4.12 3.46 24.44
N LYS A 76 5.45 3.43 24.31
CA LYS A 76 6.20 4.51 23.66
C LYS A 76 6.29 4.24 22.15
N GLN A 77 5.80 5.19 21.35
CA GLN A 77 5.89 5.14 19.89
C GLN A 77 6.59 6.39 19.38
N GLY A 78 7.91 6.29 19.16
CA GLY A 78 8.74 7.43 18.77
C GLY A 78 8.74 8.53 19.84
N ARG A 79 8.17 9.69 19.52
CA ARG A 79 8.03 10.84 20.43
C ARG A 79 6.75 10.78 21.27
N ASP A 80 5.79 9.96 20.87
CA ASP A 80 4.48 9.87 21.51
C ASP A 80 4.45 8.75 22.57
N VAL A 81 3.56 8.93 23.55
CA VAL A 81 3.20 7.92 24.53
C VAL A 81 1.71 7.64 24.37
N LEU A 82 1.38 6.40 24.04
CA LEU A 82 0.02 5.92 23.89
C LEU A 82 -0.39 5.14 25.15
N LEU A 83 -1.64 5.26 25.56
CA LEU A 83 -2.24 4.47 26.62
C LEU A 83 -3.39 3.64 26.06
N ALA A 84 -3.42 2.36 26.39
CA ALA A 84 -4.47 1.44 25.98
C ALA A 84 -4.71 0.39 27.07
N PHE A 85 -5.93 -0.12 27.17
CA PHE A 85 -6.24 -1.23 28.07
C PHE A 85 -5.60 -2.51 27.57
N GLN A 86 -5.08 -3.34 28.48
CA GLN A 86 -4.32 -4.54 28.12
C GLN A 86 -5.10 -5.50 27.19
N GLU A 87 -6.41 -5.64 27.41
CA GLU A 87 -7.28 -6.47 26.57
C GLU A 87 -7.52 -5.89 25.17
N ASP A 88 -7.45 -4.57 25.02
CA ASP A 88 -7.68 -3.86 23.76
C ASP A 88 -6.45 -3.81 22.86
N ILE A 89 -5.25 -4.01 23.41
CA ILE A 89 -3.99 -3.92 22.64
C ILE A 89 -4.00 -4.89 21.46
N GLY A 90 -4.47 -6.13 21.63
CA GLY A 90 -4.52 -7.11 20.56
C GLY A 90 -5.44 -6.69 19.41
N VAL A 91 -6.62 -6.18 19.76
CA VAL A 91 -7.62 -5.73 18.77
C VAL A 91 -7.18 -4.42 18.09
N ALA A 92 -6.57 -3.50 18.83
CA ALA A 92 -6.01 -2.26 18.28
C ALA A 92 -4.88 -2.54 17.28
N LEU A 93 -4.00 -3.51 17.61
CA LEU A 93 -2.95 -3.97 16.70
C LEU A 93 -3.53 -4.60 15.44
N SER A 94 -4.56 -5.46 15.56
CA SER A 94 -5.19 -6.07 14.39
C SER A 94 -5.88 -5.04 13.49
N GLN A 95 -6.57 -4.06 14.07
CA GLN A 95 -7.27 -3.00 13.31
C GLN A 95 -6.30 -2.02 12.62
N SER A 96 -5.07 -1.87 13.12
CA SER A 96 -4.04 -1.08 12.44
C SER A 96 -3.49 -1.73 11.17
N SER A 97 -3.76 -3.03 10.95
CA SER A 97 -3.24 -3.80 9.80
C SER A 97 -3.83 -3.32 8.47
N ASP A 98 -5.13 -2.99 8.43
CA ASP A 98 -5.86 -2.78 7.17
C ASP A 98 -5.38 -1.56 6.36
N TYR A 99 -5.16 -0.41 7.02
CA TYR A 99 -4.57 0.77 6.36
C TYR A 99 -3.10 0.55 6.00
N SER A 100 -2.41 -0.32 6.72
CA SER A 100 -1.01 -0.67 6.44
C SER A 100 -0.90 -1.48 5.15
N GLU A 101 -1.81 -2.44 4.93
CA GLU A 101 -1.82 -3.31 3.75
C GLU A 101 -2.07 -2.52 2.47
N ALA A 102 -3.08 -1.64 2.47
CA ALA A 102 -3.33 -0.75 1.33
C ALA A 102 -2.10 0.12 1.00
N MET A 103 -1.40 0.63 2.03
CA MET A 103 -0.18 1.40 1.86
C MET A 103 0.99 0.54 1.34
N ILE A 104 1.11 -0.72 1.79
CA ILE A 104 2.11 -1.68 1.30
C ILE A 104 1.87 -1.98 -0.18
N LEU A 105 0.62 -2.23 -0.59
CA LEU A 105 0.25 -2.45 -1.99
C LEU A 105 0.58 -1.22 -2.85
N ALA A 106 0.24 -0.02 -2.37
CA ALA A 106 0.58 1.23 -3.07
C ALA A 106 2.10 1.41 -3.23
N LYS A 107 2.88 1.08 -2.19
CA LYS A 107 4.35 1.12 -2.25
C LYS A 107 4.92 0.08 -3.21
N ALA A 108 4.42 -1.16 -3.17
CA ALA A 108 4.83 -2.22 -4.09
C ALA A 108 4.54 -1.83 -5.54
N ALA A 109 3.32 -1.35 -5.83
CA ALA A 109 2.94 -0.85 -7.15
C ALA A 109 3.83 0.30 -7.62
N LYS A 110 4.16 1.26 -6.73
CA LYS A 110 5.07 2.38 -7.05
C LYS A 110 6.48 1.89 -7.41
N ILE A 111 7.02 0.95 -6.66
CA ILE A 111 8.35 0.36 -6.90
C ILE A 111 8.36 -0.38 -8.25
N LEU A 112 7.40 -1.28 -8.47
CA LEU A 112 7.29 -2.06 -9.70
C LEU A 112 7.09 -1.16 -10.91
N ARG A 113 6.20 -0.16 -10.80
CA ARG A 113 5.95 0.78 -11.88
C ARG A 113 7.18 1.58 -12.26
N ARG A 114 7.98 2.01 -11.28
CA ARG A 114 9.28 2.65 -11.56
C ARG A 114 10.21 1.70 -12.30
N HIS A 115 10.39 0.47 -11.82
CA HIS A 115 11.26 -0.51 -12.49
C HIS A 115 10.78 -0.84 -13.91
N MET A 116 9.47 -0.91 -14.14
CA MET A 116 8.90 -1.07 -15.48
C MET A 116 9.23 0.11 -16.39
N LEU A 117 9.03 1.34 -15.91
CA LEU A 117 9.20 2.56 -16.71
C LEU A 117 10.68 2.87 -17.01
N ASP A 118 11.58 2.53 -16.09
CA ASP A 118 13.02 2.71 -16.26
C ASP A 118 13.63 1.63 -17.16
N HIS A 119 12.98 0.47 -17.29
CA HIS A 119 13.42 -0.61 -18.16
C HIS A 119 12.98 -0.35 -19.61
N LYS A 120 13.97 -0.17 -20.48
CA LYS A 120 13.77 0.02 -21.91
C LYS A 120 13.81 -1.33 -22.60
N SER A 121 12.67 -1.78 -23.10
CA SER A 121 12.55 -2.96 -23.95
C SER A 121 11.83 -2.55 -25.23
N THR A 122 12.51 -2.70 -26.35
CA THR A 122 11.98 -2.42 -27.69
C THR A 122 12.24 -3.62 -28.58
N PHE A 123 11.24 -4.02 -29.34
CA PHE A 123 11.43 -5.00 -30.40
C PHE A 123 12.32 -4.43 -31.51
N ASP A 124 13.42 -5.11 -31.83
CA ASP A 124 14.43 -4.68 -32.80
C ASP A 124 14.22 -5.25 -34.21
N GLY A 125 13.11 -5.97 -34.43
CA GLY A 125 12.79 -6.62 -35.70
C GLY A 125 13.10 -8.12 -35.72
N THR A 126 13.78 -8.66 -34.70
CA THR A 126 14.15 -10.08 -34.65
C THR A 126 13.77 -10.73 -33.33
N PHE A 127 13.56 -12.05 -33.37
CA PHE A 127 13.33 -12.88 -32.18
C PHE A 127 14.57 -13.74 -31.92
N HIS A 128 15.51 -13.27 -31.10
CA HIS A 128 16.64 -14.09 -30.65
C HIS A 128 16.24 -15.00 -29.48
N GLU A 129 17.05 -16.01 -29.20
CA GLU A 129 16.76 -17.12 -28.28
C GLU A 129 16.35 -16.67 -26.87
N ARG A 130 16.85 -15.50 -26.41
CA ARG A 130 16.58 -14.93 -25.08
C ARG A 130 15.79 -13.62 -25.08
N CYS A 131 15.18 -13.22 -26.21
CA CYS A 131 14.42 -11.96 -26.30
C CYS A 131 13.38 -11.81 -25.19
N ILE A 132 12.70 -12.91 -24.86
CA ILE A 132 11.64 -12.94 -23.86
C ILE A 132 12.16 -12.66 -22.45
N GLU A 133 13.31 -13.25 -22.09
CA GLU A 133 13.91 -13.17 -20.75
C GLU A 133 14.65 -11.86 -20.54
N GLU A 134 15.28 -11.33 -21.59
CA GLU A 134 16.05 -10.08 -21.55
C GLU A 134 15.13 -8.84 -21.60
N ALA A 135 13.89 -8.98 -22.10
CA ALA A 135 12.94 -7.87 -22.22
C ALA A 135 12.23 -7.48 -20.92
N ILE A 136 12.58 -8.08 -19.77
CA ILE A 136 11.82 -7.93 -18.52
C ILE A 136 12.67 -7.56 -17.28
N PRO A 137 12.15 -6.70 -16.38
CA PRO A 137 12.77 -6.48 -15.07
C PRO A 137 12.63 -7.70 -14.15
N ARG A 138 13.75 -8.18 -13.58
CA ARG A 138 13.75 -9.33 -12.64
C ARG A 138 12.83 -9.14 -11.44
N SER A 139 12.71 -7.93 -10.90
CA SER A 139 11.82 -7.65 -9.77
C SER A 139 10.34 -7.84 -10.12
N LEU A 140 9.97 -7.58 -11.38
CA LEU A 140 8.60 -7.78 -11.84
C LEU A 140 8.31 -9.27 -12.03
N LEU A 141 9.25 -10.01 -12.61
CA LEU A 141 9.17 -11.46 -12.72
C LEU A 141 9.02 -12.12 -11.35
N GLN A 142 9.85 -11.71 -10.39
CA GLN A 142 9.74 -12.21 -9.03
C GLN A 142 8.37 -11.89 -8.41
N PHE A 143 7.85 -10.67 -8.60
CA PHE A 143 6.54 -10.31 -8.08
C PHE A 143 5.40 -11.13 -8.70
N VAL A 144 5.40 -11.32 -10.02
CA VAL A 144 4.42 -12.16 -10.71
C VAL A 144 4.52 -13.61 -10.21
N GLY A 145 5.74 -14.15 -10.11
CA GLY A 145 5.96 -15.48 -9.57
C GLY A 145 5.44 -15.63 -8.13
N MET A 146 5.63 -14.61 -7.28
CA MET A 146 5.07 -14.62 -5.91
C MET A 146 3.54 -14.59 -5.89
N VAL A 147 2.90 -13.94 -6.87
CA VAL A 147 1.44 -13.90 -7.01
C VAL A 147 0.89 -15.22 -7.54
N GLU A 148 1.51 -15.81 -8.56
CA GLU A 148 1.01 -17.04 -9.21
C GLU A 148 1.32 -18.29 -8.41
N HIS A 149 2.50 -18.36 -7.78
CA HIS A 149 3.01 -19.58 -7.16
C HIS A 149 3.18 -19.45 -5.64
N GLY A 150 3.01 -18.27 -5.06
CA GLY A 150 3.18 -18.01 -3.64
C GLY A 150 4.55 -17.44 -3.26
N ALA A 151 4.61 -16.69 -2.16
CA ALA A 151 5.79 -15.89 -1.79
C ALA A 151 6.95 -16.68 -1.15
N ASP A 152 6.76 -17.97 -0.85
CA ASP A 152 7.77 -18.77 -0.17
C ASP A 152 8.79 -19.42 -1.13
N ILE A 153 9.99 -19.67 -0.61
CA ILE A 153 11.10 -20.21 -1.40
C ILE A 153 10.83 -21.61 -1.99
N LYS A 154 10.03 -22.45 -1.34
CA LYS A 154 9.76 -23.82 -1.81
C LYS A 154 8.82 -23.79 -3.01
N SER A 155 7.83 -22.91 -2.99
CA SER A 155 6.90 -22.75 -4.10
C SER A 155 7.58 -22.10 -5.30
N GLN A 156 8.42 -21.08 -5.06
CA GLN A 156 9.25 -20.49 -6.12
C GLN A 156 10.25 -21.48 -6.72
N PHE A 157 10.84 -22.38 -5.93
CA PHE A 157 11.74 -23.41 -6.46
C PHE A 157 11.02 -24.45 -7.33
N ARG A 158 9.77 -24.81 -6.99
CA ARG A 158 9.00 -25.80 -7.75
C ARG A 158 8.39 -25.26 -9.03
N PHE A 159 7.92 -24.01 -9.01
CA PHE A 159 7.08 -23.46 -10.07
C PHE A 159 7.59 -22.12 -10.62
N GLY A 160 8.76 -21.63 -10.21
CA GLY A 160 9.24 -20.31 -10.58
C GLY A 160 9.63 -20.18 -12.06
N ALA A 161 9.26 -19.05 -12.66
CA ALA A 161 9.61 -18.61 -14.01
C ALA A 161 9.20 -19.52 -15.20
N PRO A 162 8.01 -20.15 -15.24
CA PRO A 162 7.48 -20.77 -16.43
C PRO A 162 7.19 -19.73 -17.53
N LYS A 163 6.93 -20.23 -18.73
CA LYS A 163 6.59 -19.39 -19.90
C LYS A 163 5.38 -18.48 -19.66
N THR A 164 4.46 -18.87 -18.78
CA THR A 164 3.28 -18.07 -18.39
C THR A 164 3.67 -16.82 -17.62
N ASP A 165 4.55 -16.93 -16.61
CA ASP A 165 5.05 -15.80 -15.84
C ASP A 165 5.72 -14.78 -16.78
N LEU A 166 6.58 -15.27 -17.69
CA LEU A 166 7.29 -14.45 -18.67
C LEU A 166 6.32 -13.72 -19.62
N ALA A 167 5.24 -14.37 -20.03
CA ALA A 167 4.21 -13.77 -20.86
C ALA A 167 3.43 -12.67 -20.11
N ILE A 168 3.01 -12.95 -18.87
CA ILE A 168 2.29 -11.98 -18.03
C ILE A 168 3.15 -10.76 -17.74
N VAL A 169 4.42 -10.95 -17.40
CA VAL A 169 5.37 -9.87 -17.15
C VAL A 169 5.54 -8.98 -18.38
N GLN A 170 5.69 -9.58 -19.56
CA GLN A 170 5.78 -8.84 -20.82
C GLN A 170 4.50 -8.08 -21.16
N LEU A 171 3.33 -8.66 -20.87
CA LEU A 171 2.04 -7.98 -21.02
C LEU A 171 1.91 -6.81 -20.04
N LEU A 172 2.31 -6.97 -18.77
CA LEU A 172 2.30 -5.88 -17.79
C LEU A 172 3.18 -4.71 -18.23
N LEU A 173 4.36 -4.99 -18.80
CA LEU A 173 5.24 -3.97 -19.36
C LEU A 173 4.60 -3.25 -20.54
N TYR A 174 4.07 -4.02 -21.50
CA TYR A 174 3.42 -3.49 -22.70
C TYR A 174 2.18 -2.63 -22.40
N ASN A 175 1.44 -2.98 -21.34
CA ASN A 175 0.25 -2.26 -20.89
C ASN A 175 0.55 -1.09 -19.94
N CYS A 176 1.80 -0.96 -19.47
CA CYS A 176 2.22 0.13 -18.60
C CYS A 176 2.42 1.42 -19.42
N PHE A 177 1.87 2.55 -18.97
CA PHE A 177 2.07 3.87 -19.59
C PHE A 177 2.72 4.83 -18.59
N ALA A 178 3.59 5.75 -19.05
CA ALA A 178 4.30 6.69 -18.16
C ALA A 178 3.42 7.81 -17.61
N ARG A 179 2.61 8.44 -18.47
CA ARG A 179 1.72 9.56 -18.11
C ARG A 179 0.32 9.32 -18.65
N TYR A 180 -0.68 9.49 -17.79
CA TYR A 180 -2.05 9.60 -18.23
C TYR A 180 -2.19 10.90 -19.04
N LYS A 181 -2.82 10.84 -20.22
CA LYS A 181 -3.12 12.02 -21.03
C LYS A 181 -4.64 12.19 -21.03
N GLU A 182 -5.10 13.17 -20.25
CA GLU A 182 -6.51 13.51 -20.14
C GLU A 182 -7.09 13.85 -21.52
N GLY A 183 -8.27 13.31 -21.83
CA GLY A 183 -8.95 13.53 -23.11
C GLY A 183 -8.38 12.78 -24.32
N LYS A 184 -7.31 11.97 -24.18
CA LYS A 184 -6.85 11.09 -25.27
C LYS A 184 -7.33 9.66 -25.07
N THR A 185 -8.07 9.14 -26.05
CA THR A 185 -8.41 7.72 -26.22
C THR A 185 -7.20 6.88 -26.65
N THR A 186 -5.98 7.42 -26.61
CA THR A 186 -4.78 6.68 -27.01
C THR A 186 -4.70 5.40 -26.20
N HIS A 187 -4.87 4.27 -26.89
CA HIS A 187 -4.70 2.93 -26.35
C HIS A 187 -3.40 2.86 -25.56
N ARG A 188 -3.41 2.14 -24.44
CA ARG A 188 -2.37 2.16 -23.39
C ARG A 188 -0.98 1.69 -23.86
N HIS A 189 -0.85 1.30 -25.13
CA HIS A 189 0.30 0.65 -25.74
C HIS A 189 1.23 1.67 -26.40
N SER A 190 2.51 1.65 -26.04
CA SER A 190 3.55 2.45 -26.68
C SER A 190 4.41 1.54 -27.57
N LYS A 191 4.60 1.94 -28.83
CA LYS A 191 5.53 1.28 -29.77
C LYS A 191 6.94 1.15 -29.17
N ASP A 192 7.37 2.16 -28.42
CA ASP A 192 8.67 2.22 -27.75
C ASP A 192 8.80 1.28 -26.54
N ARG A 193 7.74 0.49 -26.26
CA ARG A 193 7.68 -0.48 -25.15
C ARG A 193 7.06 -1.81 -25.59
N GLU A 194 7.07 -2.08 -26.90
CA GLU A 194 6.68 -3.37 -27.47
C GLU A 194 7.62 -4.45 -26.93
N THR A 195 7.09 -5.34 -26.10
CA THR A 195 7.78 -6.55 -25.67
C THR A 195 7.61 -7.65 -26.74
N PRO A 196 8.52 -8.63 -26.82
CA PRO A 196 8.44 -9.70 -27.82
C PRO A 196 7.12 -10.47 -27.83
N PHE A 197 6.52 -10.74 -26.66
CA PHE A 197 5.32 -11.58 -26.57
C PHE A 197 4.08 -10.99 -27.28
N PRO A 198 3.65 -9.73 -27.04
CA PRO A 198 2.58 -9.09 -27.81
C PRO A 198 2.81 -9.04 -29.31
N VAL A 199 4.07 -8.84 -29.75
CA VAL A 199 4.44 -8.84 -31.17
C VAL A 199 4.25 -10.24 -31.76
N TYR A 200 4.82 -11.25 -31.09
CA TYR A 200 4.68 -12.65 -31.49
C TYR A 200 3.21 -13.06 -31.59
N MET A 201 2.38 -12.71 -30.60
CA MET A 201 0.95 -13.04 -30.61
C MET A 201 0.22 -12.44 -31.81
N GLY A 202 0.47 -11.16 -32.13
CA GLY A 202 -0.12 -10.51 -33.30
C GLY A 202 0.31 -11.17 -34.62
N MET A 203 1.62 -11.38 -34.78
CA MET A 203 2.21 -12.03 -35.96
C MET A 203 1.69 -13.47 -36.14
N TYR A 204 1.63 -14.25 -35.05
CA TYR A 204 1.19 -15.65 -35.08
C TYR A 204 -0.29 -15.76 -35.48
N VAL A 205 -1.16 -14.96 -34.86
CA VAL A 205 -2.59 -14.95 -35.17
C VAL A 205 -2.84 -14.49 -36.61
N PHE A 206 -2.13 -13.46 -37.06
CA PHE A 206 -2.20 -13.02 -38.45
C PHE A 206 -1.73 -14.11 -39.42
N ALA A 207 -0.59 -14.75 -39.15
CA ALA A 207 -0.06 -15.82 -39.98
C ALA A 207 -1.03 -16.99 -40.13
N LYS A 208 -1.75 -17.34 -39.05
CA LYS A 208 -2.71 -18.46 -39.02
C LYS A 208 -4.08 -18.13 -39.60
N THR A 209 -4.53 -16.88 -39.49
CA THR A 209 -5.93 -16.54 -39.80
C THR A 209 -6.11 -15.52 -40.90
N ARG A 210 -5.14 -14.63 -41.11
CA ARG A 210 -5.24 -13.42 -41.96
C ARG A 210 -6.45 -12.53 -41.64
N LYS A 211 -7.07 -12.69 -40.46
CA LYS A 211 -8.27 -11.94 -40.06
C LYS A 211 -7.88 -10.69 -39.27
N LYS A 212 -8.05 -9.51 -39.91
CA LYS A 212 -7.84 -8.21 -39.25
C LYS A 212 -8.62 -8.08 -37.94
N SER A 213 -9.91 -8.43 -37.95
CA SER A 213 -10.79 -8.30 -36.78
C SER A 213 -10.30 -9.07 -35.55
N LEU A 214 -9.64 -10.22 -35.74
CA LEU A 214 -9.12 -11.01 -34.62
C LEU A 214 -7.86 -10.39 -34.02
N VAL A 215 -6.96 -9.85 -34.86
CA VAL A 215 -5.76 -9.16 -34.38
C VAL A 215 -6.14 -7.86 -33.66
N GLU A 216 -7.09 -7.11 -34.19
CA GLU A 216 -7.59 -5.89 -33.52
C GLU A 216 -8.27 -6.21 -32.18
N LEU A 217 -9.07 -7.28 -32.10
CA LEU A 217 -9.67 -7.71 -30.83
C LEU A 217 -8.57 -7.98 -29.76
N LEU A 218 -7.50 -8.67 -30.13
CA LEU A 218 -6.39 -8.95 -29.21
C LEU A 218 -5.62 -7.68 -28.86
N HIS A 219 -5.46 -6.76 -29.81
CA HIS A 219 -4.84 -5.47 -29.58
C HIS A 219 -5.63 -4.61 -28.58
N GLU A 220 -6.95 -4.53 -28.73
CA GLU A 220 -7.84 -3.80 -27.83
C GLU A 220 -7.76 -4.28 -26.38
N HIS A 221 -7.50 -5.57 -26.19
CA HIS A 221 -7.33 -6.20 -24.87
C HIS A 221 -5.87 -6.17 -24.37
N GLY A 222 -4.96 -5.53 -25.10
CA GLY A 222 -3.55 -5.41 -24.72
C GLY A 222 -2.77 -6.72 -24.77
N ILE A 223 -3.26 -7.69 -25.56
CA ILE A 223 -2.66 -9.02 -25.73
C ILE A 223 -1.69 -9.04 -26.92
N SER A 224 -1.96 -8.23 -27.96
CA SER A 224 -1.09 -8.11 -29.13
C SER A 224 -0.82 -6.67 -29.57
N VAL A 225 0.13 -6.51 -30.50
CA VAL A 225 0.26 -5.29 -31.31
C VAL A 225 -0.91 -5.15 -32.30
N SER A 226 -1.09 -3.95 -32.85
CA SER A 226 -2.17 -3.64 -33.80
C SER A 226 -1.99 -4.38 -35.13
N TYR A 227 -3.07 -4.50 -35.91
CA TYR A 227 -2.99 -5.14 -37.22
C TYR A 227 -2.05 -4.38 -38.16
N ASP A 228 -2.10 -3.05 -38.13
CA ASP A 228 -1.21 -2.21 -38.95
C ASP A 228 0.26 -2.44 -38.57
N ARG A 229 0.56 -2.57 -37.27
CA ARG A 229 1.91 -2.89 -36.79
C ARG A 229 2.36 -4.28 -37.25
N VAL A 230 1.47 -5.26 -37.28
CA VAL A 230 1.76 -6.60 -37.85
C VAL A 230 2.11 -6.50 -39.34
N LEU A 231 1.38 -5.69 -40.12
CA LEU A 231 1.70 -5.48 -41.54
C LEU A 231 3.04 -4.79 -41.73
N GLU A 232 3.36 -3.77 -40.90
CA GLU A 232 4.66 -3.09 -40.91
C GLU A 232 5.81 -4.09 -40.73
N ILE A 233 5.71 -4.95 -39.72
CA ILE A 233 6.75 -5.95 -39.42
C ILE A 233 6.81 -7.01 -40.54
N SER A 234 5.65 -7.47 -41.02
CA SER A 234 5.59 -8.48 -42.09
C SER A 234 6.17 -7.98 -43.42
N ALA A 235 6.12 -6.67 -43.67
CA ALA A 235 6.68 -6.08 -44.89
C ALA A 235 8.21 -5.88 -44.82
N GLN A 236 8.81 -6.02 -43.63
CA GLN A 236 10.25 -5.90 -43.39
C GLN A 236 10.97 -7.26 -43.34
N LEU A 237 10.21 -8.36 -43.34
CA LEU A 237 10.68 -9.75 -43.37
C LEU A 237 10.62 -10.31 -44.80
#